data_AF-A0A453DYF8-F1
#
_entry.id   AF-A0A453DYF8-F1
#
_cell.length_a   1.000
_cell.length_b   1.000
_cell.length_c   1.000
_cell.angle_alpha   90.00
_cell.angle_beta   90.00
_cell.angle_gamma   90.00
#
_symmetry.space_group_name_H-M   'P 1'
#
loop_
_entity.id
_entity.type
_entity.pdbx_description
1 polymer ?
#
loop_
_entity_poly.entity_id
_entity_poly.type
_entity_poly.pdbx_seq_one_letter_code
_entity_poly.pdbx_strand_id
1 'polypeptide(L)'
;DNKIESGWLQFYDLKHNVAVINIIRYHSLQVACLDHQRQIESQSKVVAVGRCFNSGKLMATAGMLTDNPRGAYREELAISTCEITMVHC
;
A
#
# COMPACT_ATOMS: atom_id res chain seq x y z
N ASP A 1 16.75 11.15 -2.00
CA ASP A 1 16.17 12.32 -2.69
C ASP A 1 14.67 12.22 -2.81
N ASN A 2 13.96 13.32 -2.55
CA ASN A 2 12.51 13.38 -2.64
C ASN A 2 12.08 14.10 -3.93
N LYS A 3 12.23 13.41 -5.06
CA LYS A 3 11.97 13.97 -6.38
C LYS A 3 10.47 14.03 -6.67
N ILE A 4 10.00 15.16 -7.19
CA ILE A 4 8.61 15.32 -7.63
C ILE A 4 8.55 14.99 -9.13
N GLU A 5 7.59 14.15 -9.50
CA GLU A 5 7.33 13.75 -10.88
C GLU A 5 5.86 13.98 -11.23
N SER A 6 5.61 14.40 -12.46
CA SER A 6 4.24 14.53 -12.98
C SER A 6 3.74 13.18 -13.49
N GLY A 7 2.43 12.97 -13.34
CA GLY A 7 1.73 11.80 -13.82
C GLY A 7 0.25 12.10 -14.07
N TRP A 8 -0.46 11.13 -14.64
CA TRP A 8 -1.89 11.23 -14.92
C TRP A 8 -2.61 9.98 -14.42
N LEU A 9 -3.85 10.19 -13.99
CA LEU A 9 -4.75 9.10 -13.59
C LEU A 9 -5.14 8.28 -14.84
N GLN A 10 -4.76 7.02 -14.87
CA GLN A 10 -5.13 6.09 -15.94
C GLN A 10 -6.45 5.40 -15.63
N PHE A 11 -6.63 4.96 -14.38
CA PHE A 11 -7.82 4.25 -13.94
C PHE A 11 -8.05 4.46 -12.44
N TYR A 12 -9.32 4.50 -12.02
CA TYR A 12 -9.71 4.56 -10.62
C TYR A 12 -10.89 3.65 -10.36
N ASP A 13 -10.75 2.78 -9.35
CA ASP A 13 -11.82 1.93 -8.86
C ASP A 13 -12.27 2.37 -7.47
N LEU A 14 -13.44 3.02 -7.43
CA LEU A 14 -14.11 3.44 -6.20
C LEU A 14 -14.45 2.27 -5.28
N LYS A 15 -14.75 1.09 -5.84
CA LYS A 15 -15.18 -0.09 -5.07
C LYS A 15 -14.04 -0.63 -4.20
N HIS A 16 -12.82 -0.59 -4.72
CA HIS A 16 -11.62 -1.10 -4.03
C HIS A 16 -10.70 0.01 -3.51
N ASN A 17 -11.02 1.27 -3.77
CA ASN A 17 -10.20 2.45 -3.44
C ASN A 17 -8.77 2.36 -4.00
N VAL A 18 -8.65 1.94 -5.27
CA VAL A 18 -7.36 1.78 -5.97
C VAL A 18 -7.28 2.72 -7.16
N ALA A 19 -6.17 3.45 -7.29
CA ALA A 19 -5.86 4.30 -8.44
C ALA A 19 -4.60 3.78 -9.16
N VAL A 20 -4.66 3.75 -10.49
CA VAL A 20 -3.51 3.47 -11.35
C VAL A 20 -3.06 4.79 -11.96
N ILE A 21 -1.83 5.22 -11.65
CA ILE A 21 -1.23 6.46 -12.13
C ILE A 21 -0.09 6.14 -13.08
N ASN A 22 -0.10 6.74 -14.26
CA ASN A 22 1.04 6.71 -15.19
C ASN A 22 1.94 7.92 -14.92
N ILE A 23 3.26 7.71 -14.94
CA ILE A 23 4.29 8.71 -14.65
C ILE A 23 5.16 8.98 -15.87
N ILE A 24 5.61 10.22 -16.05
CA ILE A 24 6.27 10.69 -17.29
C ILE A 24 7.68 10.09 -17.50
N ARG A 25 8.41 9.70 -16.44
CA ARG A 25 9.78 9.15 -16.55
C ARG A 25 9.96 7.79 -15.87
N TYR A 26 10.70 6.91 -16.56
CA TYR A 26 10.99 5.53 -16.16
C TYR A 26 12.36 5.33 -15.46
N HIS A 27 13.24 6.33 -15.46
CA HIS A 27 14.61 6.10 -14.98
C HIS A 27 14.66 5.88 -13.45
N SER A 28 15.17 4.71 -13.07
CA SER A 28 15.54 4.31 -11.70
C SER A 28 14.41 3.90 -10.73
N LEU A 29 13.25 3.46 -11.23
CA LEU A 29 12.21 2.88 -10.35
C LEU A 29 12.38 1.37 -10.23
N GLN A 30 12.54 0.89 -9.00
CA GLN A 30 12.44 -0.53 -8.69
C GLN A 30 10.96 -0.89 -8.53
N VAL A 31 10.45 -1.74 -9.42
CA VAL A 31 9.06 -2.20 -9.38
C VAL A 31 8.89 -3.21 -8.26
N ALA A 32 7.83 -3.07 -7.46
CA ALA A 32 7.46 -4.09 -6.50
C ALA A 32 6.96 -5.34 -7.25
N CYS A 33 7.59 -6.48 -7.00
CA CYS A 33 7.10 -7.76 -7.52
C CYS A 33 5.91 -8.21 -6.67
N LEU A 34 4.71 -8.15 -7.24
CA LEU A 34 3.52 -8.74 -6.66
C LEU A 34 3.47 -10.20 -7.09
N ASP A 35 3.73 -11.14 -6.18
CA ASP A 35 3.55 -12.57 -6.46
C ASP A 35 2.06 -12.88 -6.42
N HIS A 36 1.47 -13.17 -7.59
CA HIS A 36 0.03 -13.37 -7.75
C HIS A 36 -0.44 -14.74 -7.23
N GLN A 37 0.48 -15.63 -6.83
CA GLN A 37 0.15 -17.03 -6.53
C GLN A 37 0.15 -17.38 -5.04
N ARG A 38 0.71 -16.54 -4.17
CA ARG A 38 0.78 -16.86 -2.74
C ARG A 38 -0.40 -16.23 -2.02
N GLN A 39 -1.40 -17.06 -1.71
CA GLN A 39 -2.32 -16.73 -0.62
C GLN A 39 -1.48 -16.60 0.65
N ILE A 40 -1.47 -15.41 1.25
CA ILE A 40 -0.77 -15.18 2.50
C ILE A 40 -1.63 -15.80 3.60
N GLU A 41 -1.07 -16.76 4.32
CA GLU A 41 -1.76 -17.43 5.42
C GLU A 41 -2.13 -16.41 6.50
N SER A 42 -3.28 -16.62 7.14
CA SER A 42 -3.66 -15.82 8.29
C SER A 42 -2.61 -15.97 9.41
N GLN A 43 -2.47 -14.95 10.26
CA GLN A 43 -1.39 -14.85 11.25
C GLN A 43 0.03 -14.81 10.64
N SER A 44 0.18 -14.56 9.34
CA SER A 44 1.49 -14.25 8.76
C SER A 44 2.01 -12.90 9.23
N LYS A 45 3.31 -12.80 9.50
CA LYS A 45 3.99 -11.51 9.71
C LYS A 45 4.00 -10.72 8.41
N VAL A 46 3.56 -9.47 8.49
CA VAL A 46 3.49 -8.54 7.35
C VAL A 46 4.09 -7.18 7.74
N VAL A 47 4.48 -6.40 6.74
CA VAL A 47 4.98 -5.03 6.92
C VAL A 47 4.17 -4.12 6.01
N ALA A 48 3.59 -3.06 6.58
CA ALA A 48 3.02 -1.97 5.81
C ALA A 48 4.06 -0.87 5.64
N VAL A 49 4.33 -0.47 4.40
CA VAL A 49 5.26 0.60 4.05
C VAL A 49 4.46 1.78 3.52
N GLY A 50 4.76 2.97 4.02
CA GLY A 50 4.15 4.21 3.59
C GLY A 50 5.18 5.32 3.47
N ARG A 51 4.71 6.48 3.05
CA ARG A 51 5.51 7.70 3.01
C ARG A 51 4.73 8.81 3.70
N CYS A 52 5.33 9.47 4.68
CA CYS A 52 4.73 10.64 5.28
C CYS A 52 4.56 11.74 4.23
N PHE A 53 3.36 12.31 4.12
CA PHE A 53 3.07 13.35 3.14
C PHE A 53 3.93 14.60 3.40
N ASN A 54 3.94 15.08 4.65
CA ASN A 54 4.55 16.35 5.05
C ASN A 54 6.09 16.26 5.09
N SER A 55 6.66 15.27 5.78
CA SER A 55 8.11 15.16 5.93
C SER A 55 8.79 14.40 4.78
N GLY A 56 8.03 13.70 3.96
CA GLY A 56 8.55 12.89 2.85
C GLY A 56 9.36 11.67 3.25
N LYS A 57 9.44 11.37 4.56
CA LYS A 57 10.13 10.20 5.09
C LYS A 57 9.35 8.92 4.82
N LEU A 58 10.08 7.84 4.53
CA LEU A 58 9.51 6.50 4.51
C LEU A 58 9.12 6.07 5.94
N MET A 59 8.03 5.33 6.02
CA MET A 59 7.50 4.75 7.25
C MET A 59 7.29 3.26 7.03
N ALA A 60 7.53 2.48 8.06
CA ALA A 60 7.22 1.07 8.06
C ALA A 60 6.69 0.67 9.44
N THR A 61 5.69 -0.19 9.45
CA THR A 61 5.16 -0.82 10.66
C THR A 61 4.99 -2.31 10.39
N ALA A 62 5.31 -3.12 11.40
CA ALA A 62 5.14 -4.56 11.33
C ALA A 62 3.82 -4.95 12.02
N GLY A 63 3.17 -5.97 11.50
CA GLY A 63 1.93 -6.47 12.03
C GLY A 63 1.68 -7.91 11.61
N MET A 64 0.47 -8.36 11.89
CA MET A 64 0.01 -9.72 11.59
C MET A 64 -1.20 -9.64 10.66
N LEU A 65 -1.26 -10.55 9.69
CA LEU A 65 -2.46 -10.74 8.89
C LEU A 65 -3.58 -11.29 9.78
N THR A 66 -4.77 -10.71 9.69
CA THR A 66 -5.93 -11.14 10.48
C THR A 66 -6.71 -12.25 9.79
N ASP A 67 -7.39 -13.09 10.58
CA ASP A 67 -8.12 -14.25 10.07
C ASP A 67 -9.41 -13.88 9.32
N ASN A 68 -9.89 -12.64 9.43
CA ASN A 68 -11.03 -12.14 8.66
C ASN A 68 -11.22 -10.63 8.82
N PRO A 69 -11.66 -9.90 7.78
CA PRO A 69 -12.27 -8.59 7.97
C PRO A 69 -13.52 -8.76 8.84
N ARG A 70 -13.51 -8.20 10.07
CA ARG A 70 -14.69 -8.18 10.94
C ARG A 70 -15.78 -7.28 10.34
N GLY A 71 -16.48 -7.73 9.30
CA GLY A 71 -17.68 -7.12 8.71
C GLY A 71 -17.58 -5.69 8.16
N ALA A 72 -16.52 -4.94 8.48
CA ALA A 72 -16.35 -3.55 8.11
C ALA A 72 -15.70 -3.36 6.73
N TYR A 73 -15.11 -4.43 6.18
CA TYR A 73 -14.41 -4.41 4.90
C TYR A 73 -14.88 -5.59 4.05
N ARG A 74 -14.84 -5.43 2.72
CA ARG A 74 -15.29 -6.45 1.78
C ARG A 74 -14.52 -7.76 1.97
N GLU A 75 -15.20 -8.89 1.76
CA GLU A 75 -14.62 -10.25 1.86
C GLU A 75 -13.42 -10.46 0.92
N GLU A 76 -13.33 -9.66 -0.15
CA GLU A 76 -12.23 -9.68 -1.13
C GLU A 76 -10.91 -9.09 -0.58
N LEU A 77 -10.92 -8.44 0.60
CA LEU A 77 -9.77 -7.75 1.18
C LEU A 77 -9.26 -8.42 2.45
N ALA A 78 -7.94 -8.57 2.55
CA ALA A 78 -7.28 -9.00 3.77
C ALA A 78 -6.92 -7.79 4.64
N ILE A 79 -7.10 -7.92 5.97
CA ILE A 79 -6.76 -6.88 6.94
C ILE A 79 -5.55 -7.31 7.74
N SER A 80 -4.67 -6.37 8.07
CA SER A 80 -3.57 -6.59 9.01
C SER A 80 -3.69 -5.70 10.23
N THR A 81 -2.93 -6.02 11.28
CA THR A 81 -2.78 -5.16 12.47
C THR A 81 -1.80 -3.99 12.27
N CYS A 82 -1.33 -3.76 11.04
CA CYS A 82 -0.41 -2.66 10.73
C CYS A 82 -1.12 -1.32 10.88
N GLU A 83 -0.52 -0.39 11.64
CA GLU A 83 -1.03 0.97 11.81
C GLU A 83 0.00 1.99 11.29
N ILE A 84 -0.33 2.70 10.21
CA ILE A 84 0.47 3.81 9.68
C ILE A 84 -0.23 5.12 10.07
N THR A 85 0.40 5.88 10.97
CA THR A 85 -0.12 7.18 11.41
C THR A 85 0.25 8.27 10.40
N MET A 86 -0.75 8.77 9.66
CA MET A 86 -0.52 9.71 8.54
C MET A 86 -0.32 11.17 8.97
N VAL A 87 -0.39 11.49 10.27
CA VAL A 87 -0.59 12.86 10.77
C VAL A 87 0.60 13.51 11.48
N HIS A 88 1.56 12.77 12.03
CA HIS A 88 2.62 13.34 12.87
C HIS A 88 3.98 12.62 12.73
N CYS A 89 4.71 12.87 11.62
CA CYS A 89 6.04 12.28 11.38
C CYS A 89 7.06 13.33 10.93
#